data_AF-A0A9D7ASD5-F1
#
_entry.id   AF-A0A9D7ASD5-F1
#
_cell.length_a   1.000
_cell.length_b   1.000
_cell.length_c   1.000
_cell.angle_alpha   90.00
_cell.angle_beta   90.00
_cell.angle_gamma   90.00
#
_symmetry.space_group_name_H-M   'P 1'
#
loop_
_entity.id
_entity.type
_entity.pdbx_description
1 polymer ?
#
loop_
_entity_poly.entity_id
_entity_poly.type
_entity_poly.pdbx_seq_one_letter_code
_entity_poly.pdbx_strand_id
1 'polypeptide(L)'
;MAAATAKDGDVFEVEAGEYRGDVAVWTKDNITVRAIGGRVSLLAQGAAAEGKAIWVVRGGRMAVKGLDFSGARVRDKNGAGIRLESGALTVSDCTFTNNENGILTGGHPSAELVVINSEFGHNGHGDGQSHNLYVGTIASLSVSGSYFHHAKVGHLLKTRAAVNHILYNRLTDETGGRASYELELPNGGVAYVIGNIIQQGSQTENPHLVSYGAEGYKWPRNELYMVNNTLVDNRPRGGVFLRVKAGDVTVKAINNILVGQGSLESSGSGEYRNNSPWIGMNSSSRHVRTSDCRPAPSYWAGRLSLEWPKASPWRPPANTLIRDPRQR
;
A
#
# COMPACT_ATOMS: atom_id res chain seq x y z
N MET A 1 9.52 -13.42 22.02
CA MET A 1 10.81 -13.35 22.77
C MET A 1 11.99 -12.86 21.94
N ALA A 2 12.09 -13.18 20.65
CA ALA A 2 13.21 -12.77 19.78
C ALA A 2 13.43 -11.23 19.71
N ALA A 3 12.36 -10.46 19.52
CA ALA A 3 12.46 -9.00 19.38
C ALA A 3 13.04 -8.29 20.62
N ALA A 4 12.81 -8.82 21.82
CA ALA A 4 13.29 -8.23 23.07
C ALA A 4 14.81 -8.38 23.26
N THR A 5 15.41 -9.40 22.66
CA THR A 5 16.83 -9.71 22.75
C THR A 5 17.63 -9.32 21.51
N ALA A 6 16.95 -8.81 20.49
CA ALA A 6 17.56 -8.42 19.22
C ALA A 6 18.64 -7.35 19.43
N LYS A 7 19.65 -7.40 18.57
CA LYS A 7 20.70 -6.40 18.38
C LYS A 7 20.61 -5.86 16.96
N ASP A 8 21.20 -4.67 16.77
CA ASP A 8 21.23 -4.07 15.44
C ASP A 8 21.97 -4.99 14.46
N GLY A 9 21.37 -5.22 13.28
CA GLY A 9 21.91 -6.11 12.26
C GLY A 9 21.51 -7.58 12.37
N ASP A 10 20.73 -7.97 13.38
CA ASP A 10 20.32 -9.37 13.54
C ASP A 10 19.42 -9.86 12.38
N VAL A 11 19.60 -11.14 12.04
CA VAL A 11 18.76 -11.89 11.10
C VAL A 11 18.06 -13.00 11.84
N PHE A 12 16.74 -13.03 11.76
CA PHE A 12 15.88 -14.05 12.33
C PHE A 12 15.30 -14.91 11.20
N GLU A 13 15.66 -16.19 11.21
CA GLU A 13 15.02 -17.22 10.38
C GLU A 13 13.92 -17.88 11.20
N VAL A 14 12.71 -17.90 10.65
CA VAL A 14 11.52 -18.40 11.33
C VAL A 14 11.03 -19.63 10.60
N GLU A 15 10.99 -20.76 11.28
CA GLU A 15 10.48 -22.01 10.71
C GLU A 15 9.01 -21.90 10.33
N ALA A 16 8.62 -22.55 9.24
CA ALA A 16 7.24 -22.58 8.81
C ALA A 16 6.33 -23.18 9.88
N GLY A 17 5.17 -22.56 10.07
CA GLY A 17 4.23 -22.97 11.11
C GLY A 17 3.28 -21.85 11.53
N GLU A 18 2.41 -22.18 12.47
CA GLU A 18 1.48 -21.24 13.08
C GLU A 18 2.02 -20.76 14.43
N TYR A 19 2.07 -19.43 14.59
CA TYR A 19 2.52 -18.76 15.80
C TYR A 19 1.35 -17.97 16.36
N ARG A 20 0.77 -18.51 17.43
CA ARG A 20 -0.48 -18.06 18.03
C ARG A 20 -0.19 -17.10 19.18
N GLY A 21 -0.72 -15.88 19.10
CA GLY A 21 -0.50 -14.83 20.09
C GLY A 21 0.93 -14.28 20.13
N ASP A 22 1.77 -14.61 19.14
CA ASP A 22 3.15 -14.13 19.09
C ASP A 22 3.22 -12.70 18.54
N VAL A 23 3.22 -11.76 19.48
CA VAL A 23 3.26 -10.32 19.21
C VAL A 23 4.59 -9.73 19.65
N ALA A 24 5.06 -8.70 18.93
CA ALA A 24 6.41 -8.17 19.13
C ALA A 24 6.50 -6.66 18.93
N VAL A 25 7.46 -6.06 19.63
CA VAL A 25 7.90 -4.67 19.40
C VAL A 25 9.35 -4.70 18.92
N TRP A 26 9.58 -4.22 17.70
CA TRP A 26 10.88 -4.17 17.05
C TRP A 26 11.47 -2.76 17.13
N THR A 27 12.59 -2.61 17.84
CA THR A 27 13.22 -1.32 18.16
C THR A 27 14.64 -1.16 17.63
N LYS A 28 15.24 -2.23 17.10
CA LYS A 28 16.62 -2.27 16.63
C LYS A 28 16.74 -1.88 15.16
N ASP A 29 17.92 -1.41 14.75
CA ASP A 29 18.23 -1.09 13.35
C ASP A 29 18.68 -2.33 12.57
N ASN A 30 18.48 -2.29 11.26
CA ASN A 30 18.94 -3.28 10.30
C ASN A 30 18.53 -4.73 10.64
N ILE A 31 17.28 -4.91 11.07
CA ILE A 31 16.72 -6.23 11.39
C ILE A 31 16.18 -6.89 10.13
N THR A 32 16.48 -8.18 9.94
CA THR A 32 15.79 -9.01 8.95
C THR A 32 15.03 -10.13 9.64
N VAL A 33 13.75 -10.31 9.30
CA VAL A 33 12.97 -11.48 9.71
C VAL A 33 12.44 -12.18 8.47
N ARG A 34 12.76 -13.46 8.30
CA ARG A 34 12.37 -14.23 7.11
C ARG A 34 11.87 -15.63 7.47
N ALA A 35 10.84 -16.06 6.77
CA ALA A 35 10.37 -17.44 6.84
C ALA A 35 11.35 -18.40 6.14
N ILE A 36 11.55 -19.58 6.73
CA ILE A 36 12.30 -20.70 6.16
C ILE A 36 11.44 -21.98 6.21
N GLY A 37 11.66 -22.89 5.25
CA GLY A 37 10.92 -24.15 5.19
C GLY A 37 9.44 -24.04 4.79
N GLY A 38 8.93 -22.85 4.45
CA GLY A 38 7.54 -22.60 4.08
C GLY A 38 7.03 -21.24 4.58
N ARG A 39 5.70 -21.07 4.66
CA ARG A 39 5.05 -19.86 5.18
C ARG A 39 4.99 -19.87 6.70
N VAL A 40 5.12 -18.69 7.30
CA VAL A 40 4.91 -18.46 8.74
C VAL A 40 3.59 -17.73 8.92
N SER A 41 2.69 -18.28 9.73
CA SER A 41 1.38 -17.69 10.01
C SER A 41 1.33 -17.14 11.44
N LEU A 42 1.35 -15.82 11.56
CA LEU A 42 1.19 -15.08 12.80
C LEU A 42 -0.30 -14.80 13.05
N LEU A 43 -0.88 -15.51 14.01
CA LEU A 43 -2.27 -15.39 14.39
C LEU A 43 -2.39 -14.56 15.67
N ALA A 44 -3.00 -13.38 15.60
CA ALA A 44 -3.09 -12.47 16.75
C ALA A 44 -3.74 -13.13 17.97
N GLN A 45 -4.78 -13.95 17.79
CA GLN A 45 -5.52 -14.63 18.86
C GLN A 45 -5.91 -13.71 20.05
N GLY A 46 -6.30 -12.47 19.76
CA GLY A 46 -6.64 -11.47 20.78
C GLY A 46 -5.44 -10.80 21.45
N ALA A 47 -4.22 -11.24 21.18
CA ALA A 47 -3.00 -10.54 21.58
C ALA A 47 -2.70 -9.37 20.62
N ALA A 48 -2.13 -8.31 21.17
CA ALA A 48 -1.61 -7.17 20.42
C ALA A 48 -0.44 -6.54 21.19
N ALA A 49 0.71 -6.38 20.52
CA ALA A 49 1.83 -5.62 21.05
C ALA A 49 1.37 -4.19 21.33
N GLU A 50 1.52 -3.78 22.59
CA GLU A 50 1.12 -2.46 23.12
C GLU A 50 -0.35 -2.09 22.87
N GLY A 51 -1.22 -3.07 22.63
CA GLY A 51 -2.61 -2.81 22.23
C GLY A 51 -2.73 -2.14 20.85
N LYS A 52 -1.74 -2.30 19.96
CA LYS A 52 -1.70 -1.66 18.64
C LYS A 52 -1.71 -2.63 17.46
N ALA A 53 -0.91 -3.68 17.50
CA ALA A 53 -0.71 -4.55 16.34
C ALA A 53 -0.18 -5.94 16.71
N ILE A 54 -0.13 -6.88 15.76
CA ILE A 54 0.67 -8.10 15.94
C ILE A 54 2.13 -7.67 16.13
N TRP A 55 2.68 -6.91 15.20
CA TRP A 55 4.02 -6.31 15.34
C TRP A 55 3.98 -4.79 15.33
N VAL A 56 4.68 -4.16 16.27
CA VAL A 56 4.97 -2.73 16.27
C VAL A 56 6.43 -2.52 15.89
N VAL A 57 6.69 -1.71 14.87
CA VAL A 57 8.03 -1.43 14.35
C VAL A 57 8.32 0.05 14.56
N ARG A 58 9.39 0.35 15.28
CA ARG A 58 9.85 1.73 15.53
C ARG A 58 11.37 1.87 15.60
N GLY A 59 12.09 0.88 15.09
CA GLY A 59 13.55 0.92 14.97
C GLY A 59 14.02 1.74 13.78
N GLY A 60 15.24 1.45 13.32
CA GLY A 60 15.77 2.00 12.07
C GLY A 60 15.17 1.28 10.84
N ARG A 61 15.97 0.47 10.17
CA ARG A 61 15.58 -0.35 9.02
C ARG A 61 15.14 -1.75 9.46
N MET A 62 14.05 -2.23 8.89
CA MET A 62 13.61 -3.61 9.06
C MET A 62 13.14 -4.21 7.73
N ALA A 63 13.47 -5.48 7.49
CA ALA A 63 12.97 -6.27 6.38
C ALA A 63 12.17 -7.48 6.91
N VAL A 64 10.99 -7.71 6.36
CA VAL A 64 10.09 -8.82 6.69
C VAL A 64 9.75 -9.60 5.43
N LYS A 65 9.95 -10.93 5.44
CA LYS A 65 9.70 -11.76 4.25
C LYS A 65 9.04 -13.11 4.53
N GLY A 66 7.93 -13.41 3.83
CA GLY A 66 7.30 -14.74 3.87
C GLY A 66 6.37 -14.98 5.06
N LEU A 67 5.92 -13.90 5.72
CA LEU A 67 5.10 -13.98 6.93
C LEU A 67 3.66 -13.52 6.65
N ASP A 68 2.71 -14.23 7.24
CA ASP A 68 1.27 -13.98 7.15
C ASP A 68 0.75 -13.43 8.47
N PHE A 69 0.10 -12.28 8.44
CA PHE A 69 -0.39 -11.54 9.61
C PHE A 69 -1.91 -11.56 9.61
N SER A 70 -2.51 -12.16 10.65
CA SER A 70 -3.97 -12.32 10.69
C SER A 70 -4.63 -12.11 12.05
N GLY A 71 -5.82 -11.50 12.00
CA GLY A 71 -6.75 -11.44 13.13
C GLY A 71 -6.50 -10.32 14.14
N ALA A 72 -5.66 -9.32 13.83
CA ALA A 72 -5.41 -8.20 14.74
C ALA A 72 -6.69 -7.40 15.03
N ARG A 73 -7.06 -7.30 16.31
CA ARG A 73 -8.21 -6.54 16.83
C ARG A 73 -7.78 -5.86 18.13
N VAL A 74 -8.00 -4.56 18.25
CA VAL A 74 -7.64 -3.81 19.46
C VAL A 74 -8.79 -2.91 19.93
N ARG A 75 -8.72 -2.42 21.17
CA ARG A 75 -9.79 -1.60 21.78
C ARG A 75 -10.13 -0.35 20.95
N ASP A 76 -9.12 0.26 20.34
CA ASP A 76 -9.26 1.48 19.53
C ASP A 76 -9.70 1.21 18.08
N LYS A 77 -10.03 -0.05 17.73
CA LYS A 77 -10.58 -0.46 16.43
C LYS A 77 -9.67 -0.21 15.22
N ASN A 78 -8.37 -0.07 15.46
CA ASN A 78 -7.36 0.19 14.44
C ASN A 78 -6.18 -0.80 14.48
N GLY A 79 -6.41 -1.98 15.07
CA GLY A 79 -5.42 -3.03 15.27
C GLY A 79 -4.78 -3.50 13.97
N ALA A 80 -3.45 -3.45 13.87
CA ALA A 80 -2.75 -3.72 12.64
C ALA A 80 -2.05 -5.10 12.61
N GLY A 81 -1.83 -5.67 11.42
CA GLY A 81 -0.83 -6.72 11.26
C GLY A 81 0.56 -6.18 11.61
N ILE A 82 0.97 -5.08 10.97
CA ILE A 82 2.13 -4.30 11.39
C ILE A 82 1.76 -2.83 11.61
N ARG A 83 2.19 -2.27 12.74
CA ARG A 83 2.20 -0.83 13.01
C ARG A 83 3.62 -0.27 12.82
N LEU A 84 3.86 0.54 11.79
CA LEU A 84 5.13 1.24 11.60
C LEU A 84 5.07 2.64 12.20
N GLU A 85 5.76 2.91 13.31
CA GLU A 85 5.73 4.23 13.94
C GLU A 85 6.85 5.16 13.49
N SER A 86 8.02 4.61 13.18
CA SER A 86 9.19 5.33 12.67
C SER A 86 10.15 4.38 11.95
N GLY A 87 11.11 4.93 11.22
CA GLY A 87 12.12 4.15 10.50
C GLY A 87 11.69 3.72 9.11
N ALA A 88 12.37 2.72 8.56
CA ALA A 88 12.14 2.21 7.22
C ALA A 88 11.77 0.71 7.27
N LEU A 89 10.64 0.35 6.68
CA LEU A 89 10.16 -1.03 6.64
C LEU A 89 10.05 -1.51 5.19
N THR A 90 10.67 -2.65 4.91
CA THR A 90 10.43 -3.42 3.69
C THR A 90 9.66 -4.67 4.03
N VAL A 91 8.53 -4.89 3.37
CA VAL A 91 7.72 -6.10 3.45
C VAL A 91 7.70 -6.76 2.08
N SER A 92 8.01 -8.04 2.02
CA SER A 92 8.02 -8.79 0.76
C SER A 92 7.41 -10.17 0.91
N ASP A 93 6.59 -10.61 -0.05
CA ASP A 93 5.99 -11.95 -0.01
C ASP A 93 5.24 -12.23 1.32
N CYS A 94 4.50 -11.23 1.82
CA CYS A 94 3.71 -11.33 3.05
C CYS A 94 2.22 -11.14 2.75
N THR A 95 1.36 -11.78 3.54
CA THR A 95 -0.09 -11.59 3.47
C THR A 95 -0.63 -10.94 4.74
N PHE A 96 -1.54 -9.98 4.60
CA PHE A 96 -2.22 -9.30 5.70
C PHE A 96 -3.71 -9.50 5.53
N THR A 97 -4.30 -10.37 6.35
CA THR A 97 -5.73 -10.69 6.22
C THR A 97 -6.50 -10.61 7.52
N ASN A 98 -7.77 -10.24 7.44
CA ASN A 98 -8.69 -10.25 8.58
C ASN A 98 -8.22 -9.42 9.78
N ASN A 99 -7.36 -8.41 9.59
CA ASN A 99 -6.97 -7.43 10.60
C ASN A 99 -7.93 -6.23 10.57
N GLU A 100 -7.88 -5.32 11.55
CA GLU A 100 -8.57 -4.04 11.40
C GLU A 100 -7.81 -3.19 10.39
N ASN A 101 -6.47 -3.12 10.49
CA ASN A 101 -5.59 -2.64 9.43
C ASN A 101 -4.61 -3.72 8.99
N GLY A 102 -4.30 -3.86 7.70
CA GLY A 102 -3.21 -4.75 7.28
C GLY A 102 -1.87 -4.19 7.77
N ILE A 103 -1.50 -3.02 7.25
CA ILE A 103 -0.42 -2.19 7.80
C ILE A 103 -0.98 -0.80 8.11
N LEU A 104 -0.60 -0.26 9.26
CA LEU A 104 -0.90 1.11 9.67
C LEU A 104 0.38 1.83 10.06
N THR A 105 0.69 2.94 9.40
CA THR A 105 1.86 3.76 9.74
C THR A 105 1.47 4.96 10.61
N GLY A 106 2.41 5.43 11.42
CA GLY A 106 2.34 6.72 12.11
C GLY A 106 2.59 7.90 11.16
N GLY A 107 2.75 9.09 11.73
CA GLY A 107 3.07 10.33 11.00
C GLY A 107 4.50 10.79 11.24
N HIS A 108 5.51 9.98 10.91
CA HIS A 108 6.91 10.36 11.06
C HIS A 108 7.50 10.83 9.72
N PRO A 109 7.93 12.10 9.57
CA PRO A 109 8.28 12.67 8.27
C PRO A 109 9.41 11.99 7.52
N SER A 110 10.29 11.27 8.22
CA SER A 110 11.40 10.52 7.63
C SER A 110 11.13 9.02 7.45
N ALA A 111 9.93 8.54 7.78
CA ALA A 111 9.62 7.12 7.68
C ALA A 111 9.40 6.70 6.22
N GLU A 112 9.75 5.45 5.92
CA GLU A 112 9.66 4.88 4.58
C GLU A 112 9.01 3.49 4.64
N LEU A 113 8.11 3.21 3.70
CA LEU A 113 7.47 1.90 3.57
C LEU A 113 7.62 1.36 2.14
N VAL A 114 8.16 0.16 2.03
CA VAL A 114 8.29 -0.60 0.78
C VAL A 114 7.51 -1.90 0.91
N VAL A 115 6.60 -2.17 -0.03
CA VAL A 115 5.75 -3.36 -0.07
C VAL A 115 5.91 -4.03 -1.44
N ILE A 116 6.29 -5.31 -1.45
CA ILE A 116 6.65 -6.04 -2.67
C ILE A 116 5.96 -7.40 -2.68
N ASN A 117 5.25 -7.73 -3.77
CA ASN A 117 4.65 -9.06 -3.97
C ASN A 117 3.83 -9.54 -2.75
N SER A 118 3.06 -8.63 -2.17
CA SER A 118 2.30 -8.87 -0.94
C SER A 118 0.79 -8.83 -1.18
N GLU A 119 0.03 -9.46 -0.29
CA GLU A 119 -1.43 -9.51 -0.38
C GLU A 119 -2.09 -8.86 0.83
N PHE A 120 -3.13 -8.06 0.58
CA PHE A 120 -3.95 -7.42 1.60
C PHE A 120 -5.42 -7.69 1.32
N GLY A 121 -6.08 -8.40 2.22
CA GLY A 121 -7.43 -8.90 1.98
C GLY A 121 -8.31 -8.91 3.22
N HIS A 122 -9.58 -8.56 3.10
CA HIS A 122 -10.56 -8.71 4.19
C HIS A 122 -10.18 -7.98 5.49
N ASN A 123 -9.35 -6.93 5.41
CA ASN A 123 -9.07 -6.06 6.55
C ASN A 123 -10.13 -4.97 6.65
N GLY A 124 -10.28 -4.40 7.84
CA GLY A 124 -11.26 -3.37 8.16
C GLY A 124 -12.19 -3.78 9.30
N HIS A 125 -12.57 -2.80 10.11
CA HIS A 125 -13.53 -2.91 11.20
C HIS A 125 -14.98 -2.65 10.75
N GLY A 126 -15.19 -2.11 9.53
CA GLY A 126 -16.51 -1.70 9.04
C GLY A 126 -16.88 -0.24 9.38
N ASP A 127 -15.94 0.55 9.89
CA ASP A 127 -16.12 1.94 10.32
C ASP A 127 -15.75 2.99 9.26
N GLY A 128 -15.16 2.55 8.14
CA GLY A 128 -14.64 3.43 7.10
C GLY A 128 -13.32 4.14 7.45
N GLN A 129 -12.74 3.88 8.62
CA GLN A 129 -11.48 4.49 9.09
C GLN A 129 -10.31 3.50 9.08
N SER A 130 -10.60 2.21 9.08
CA SER A 130 -9.65 1.11 9.04
C SER A 130 -9.55 0.54 7.63
N HIS A 131 -8.34 0.15 7.18
CA HIS A 131 -8.03 -0.08 5.76
C HIS A 131 -7.13 -1.30 5.55
N ASN A 132 -7.04 -1.77 4.30
CA ASN A 132 -6.03 -2.77 3.93
C ASN A 132 -4.61 -2.23 4.17
N LEU A 133 -4.27 -1.08 3.56
CA LEU A 133 -3.03 -0.36 3.84
C LEU A 133 -3.34 1.11 4.16
N TYR A 134 -2.96 1.53 5.37
CA TYR A 134 -3.09 2.91 5.85
C TYR A 134 -1.70 3.53 6.05
N VAL A 135 -1.36 4.46 5.18
CA VAL A 135 -0.12 5.24 5.25
C VAL A 135 -0.40 6.67 5.70
N GLY A 136 0.17 7.06 6.86
CA GLY A 136 0.15 8.39 7.43
C GLY A 136 1.15 9.31 6.74
N THR A 137 1.42 10.46 7.35
CA THR A 137 2.33 11.47 6.80
C THR A 137 3.78 11.03 6.98
N ILE A 138 4.33 10.36 5.95
CA ILE A 138 5.70 9.83 5.92
C ILE A 138 6.48 10.32 4.69
N ALA A 139 7.79 10.02 4.62
CA ALA A 139 8.63 10.44 3.49
C ALA A 139 8.19 9.77 2.19
N SER A 140 8.09 8.45 2.18
CA SER A 140 7.76 7.72 0.95
C SER A 140 7.04 6.40 1.17
N LEU A 141 6.19 6.08 0.21
CA LEU A 141 5.58 4.77 0.01
C LEU A 141 5.98 4.22 -1.36
N SER A 142 6.42 2.97 -1.40
CA SER A 142 6.55 2.19 -2.63
C SER A 142 5.79 0.87 -2.50
N VAL A 143 4.89 0.58 -3.43
CA VAL A 143 4.10 -0.64 -3.49
C VAL A 143 4.20 -1.22 -4.90
N SER A 144 4.66 -2.47 -5.01
CA SER A 144 4.81 -3.13 -6.31
C SER A 144 4.43 -4.60 -6.33
N GLY A 145 3.87 -5.07 -7.45
CA GLY A 145 3.53 -6.48 -7.66
C GLY A 145 2.53 -7.04 -6.65
N SER A 146 1.82 -6.17 -5.94
CA SER A 146 1.01 -6.54 -4.77
C SER A 146 -0.49 -6.58 -5.12
N TYR A 147 -1.25 -7.33 -4.32
CA TYR A 147 -2.68 -7.54 -4.50
C TYR A 147 -3.47 -7.03 -3.31
N PHE A 148 -4.45 -6.17 -3.56
CA PHE A 148 -5.33 -5.60 -2.55
C PHE A 148 -6.78 -5.88 -2.94
N HIS A 149 -7.56 -6.44 -2.00
CA HIS A 149 -8.96 -6.79 -2.25
C HIS A 149 -9.84 -6.74 -1.00
N HIS A 150 -11.16 -6.70 -1.22
CA HIS A 150 -12.18 -6.90 -0.19
C HIS A 150 -11.95 -6.13 1.11
N ALA A 151 -11.72 -4.81 1.05
CA ALA A 151 -11.72 -4.03 2.29
C ALA A 151 -13.12 -4.06 2.93
N LYS A 152 -13.19 -4.30 4.24
CA LYS A 152 -14.44 -4.33 5.02
C LYS A 152 -14.85 -2.90 5.35
N VAL A 153 -15.39 -2.20 4.36
CA VAL A 153 -15.46 -0.73 4.36
C VAL A 153 -14.03 -0.16 4.44
N GLY A 154 -13.85 1.16 4.32
CA GLY A 154 -12.50 1.75 4.28
C GLY A 154 -11.87 1.57 2.90
N HIS A 155 -10.54 1.54 2.77
CA HIS A 155 -9.88 1.66 1.46
C HIS A 155 -8.97 0.47 1.21
N LEU A 156 -8.76 0.12 -0.07
CA LEU A 156 -7.72 -0.85 -0.42
C LEU A 156 -6.33 -0.25 -0.12
N LEU A 157 -6.11 1.00 -0.49
CA LEU A 157 -4.88 1.73 -0.18
C LEU A 157 -5.18 3.21 0.09
N LYS A 158 -4.85 3.68 1.30
CA LYS A 158 -4.85 5.11 1.68
C LYS A 158 -3.43 5.55 1.98
N THR A 159 -2.96 6.65 1.38
CA THR A 159 -1.61 7.17 1.64
C THR A 159 -1.50 8.68 1.75
N ARG A 160 -0.78 9.15 2.76
CA ARG A 160 -0.42 10.56 2.97
C ARG A 160 1.08 10.82 2.77
N ALA A 161 1.83 9.87 2.21
CA ALA A 161 3.26 10.03 2.00
C ALA A 161 3.59 11.17 1.01
N ALA A 162 4.76 11.79 1.17
CA ALA A 162 5.22 12.86 0.28
C ALA A 162 5.49 12.36 -1.15
N VAL A 163 6.04 11.14 -1.26
CA VAL A 163 6.32 10.48 -2.53
C VAL A 163 5.69 9.08 -2.54
N ASN A 164 4.94 8.77 -3.58
CA ASN A 164 4.19 7.52 -3.72
C ASN A 164 4.52 6.84 -5.05
N HIS A 165 5.04 5.62 -4.99
CA HIS A 165 5.22 4.75 -6.15
C HIS A 165 4.26 3.57 -6.04
N ILE A 166 3.15 3.63 -6.79
CA ILE A 166 2.13 2.59 -6.83
C ILE A 166 2.23 1.92 -8.20
N LEU A 167 3.01 0.84 -8.28
CA LEU A 167 3.51 0.30 -9.55
C LEU A 167 3.09 -1.16 -9.76
N TYR A 168 2.44 -1.48 -10.88
CA TYR A 168 2.19 -2.87 -11.29
C TYR A 168 1.44 -3.71 -10.26
N ASN A 169 0.49 -3.09 -9.55
CA ASN A 169 -0.33 -3.75 -8.55
C ASN A 169 -1.72 -4.11 -9.10
N ARG A 170 -2.39 -5.00 -8.38
CA ARG A 170 -3.82 -5.27 -8.52
C ARG A 170 -4.55 -4.71 -7.31
N LEU A 171 -5.28 -3.61 -7.48
CA LEU A 171 -6.15 -3.00 -6.46
C LEU A 171 -7.60 -3.22 -6.88
N THR A 172 -8.14 -4.39 -6.58
CA THR A 172 -9.44 -4.81 -7.08
C THR A 172 -10.31 -5.28 -5.93
N ASP A 173 -11.45 -4.64 -5.72
CA ASP A 173 -12.31 -4.95 -4.59
C ASP A 173 -13.00 -6.32 -4.72
N GLU A 174 -12.97 -6.89 -5.93
CA GLU A 174 -13.56 -8.19 -6.31
C GLU A 174 -15.08 -8.27 -6.13
N THR A 175 -15.63 -9.44 -6.45
CA THR A 175 -17.06 -9.71 -6.27
C THR A 175 -17.40 -9.82 -4.78
N GLY A 176 -18.38 -9.03 -4.33
CA GLY A 176 -18.78 -8.99 -2.92
C GLY A 176 -17.94 -8.04 -2.05
N GLY A 177 -16.93 -7.38 -2.63
CA GLY A 177 -16.21 -6.29 -2.00
C GLY A 177 -17.12 -5.09 -1.71
N ARG A 178 -16.74 -4.35 -0.65
CA ARG A 178 -17.41 -3.13 -0.16
C ARG A 178 -16.38 -2.07 0.26
N ALA A 179 -15.26 -1.99 -0.45
CA ALA A 179 -14.33 -0.88 -0.26
C ALA A 179 -15.03 0.46 -0.52
N SER A 180 -14.43 1.54 -0.03
CA SER A 180 -14.81 2.91 -0.31
C SER A 180 -13.99 3.41 -1.48
N TYR A 181 -12.69 3.67 -1.30
CA TYR A 181 -11.77 3.93 -2.42
C TYR A 181 -10.82 2.74 -2.61
N GLU A 182 -10.49 2.47 -3.86
CA GLU A 182 -9.48 1.50 -4.25
C GLU A 182 -8.09 2.13 -4.11
N LEU A 183 -7.97 3.44 -4.39
CA LEU A 183 -6.77 4.21 -4.11
C LEU A 183 -7.12 5.64 -3.66
N GLU A 184 -6.66 6.01 -2.47
CA GLU A 184 -6.82 7.38 -1.96
C GLU A 184 -5.46 8.00 -1.59
N LEU A 185 -5.20 9.19 -2.15
CA LEU A 185 -4.07 10.06 -1.82
C LEU A 185 -4.60 11.37 -1.22
N PRO A 186 -5.19 11.34 0.00
CA PRO A 186 -5.99 12.44 0.53
C PRO A 186 -5.26 13.77 0.66
N ASN A 187 -3.92 13.78 0.82
CA ASN A 187 -3.12 15.00 0.98
C ASN A 187 -2.21 15.36 -0.20
N GLY A 188 -2.41 14.70 -1.35
CA GLY A 188 -1.58 14.89 -2.55
C GLY A 188 -0.19 14.30 -2.39
N GLY A 189 0.84 15.09 -2.73
CA GLY A 189 2.24 14.64 -2.83
C GLY A 189 2.65 14.33 -4.28
N VAL A 190 3.84 13.77 -4.48
CA VAL A 190 4.24 13.28 -5.81
C VAL A 190 3.83 11.82 -5.91
N ALA A 191 2.99 11.48 -6.87
CA ALA A 191 2.42 10.15 -7.02
C ALA A 191 2.58 9.59 -8.42
N TYR A 192 3.27 8.46 -8.52
CA TYR A 192 3.40 7.64 -9.72
C TYR A 192 2.49 6.42 -9.58
N VAL A 193 1.36 6.46 -10.27
CA VAL A 193 0.38 5.36 -10.32
C VAL A 193 0.48 4.75 -11.71
N ILE A 194 1.28 3.69 -11.84
CA ILE A 194 1.70 3.18 -13.15
C ILE A 194 1.46 1.68 -13.29
N GLY A 195 0.85 1.27 -14.39
CA GLY A 195 0.75 -0.15 -14.74
C GLY A 195 -0.17 -0.96 -13.83
N ASN A 196 -1.06 -0.32 -13.06
CA ASN A 196 -1.93 -1.02 -12.13
C ASN A 196 -3.24 -1.45 -12.80
N ILE A 197 -3.85 -2.50 -12.24
CA ILE A 197 -5.27 -2.80 -12.45
C ILE A 197 -6.01 -2.29 -11.21
N ILE A 198 -6.94 -1.35 -11.40
CA ILE A 198 -7.73 -0.75 -10.32
C ILE A 198 -9.21 -0.98 -10.62
N GLN A 199 -9.93 -1.68 -9.76
CA GLN A 199 -11.31 -2.10 -10.02
C GLN A 199 -12.20 -1.91 -8.80
N GLN A 200 -13.26 -1.12 -8.95
CA GLN A 200 -14.31 -1.01 -7.93
C GLN A 200 -15.36 -2.09 -8.11
N GLY A 201 -15.83 -2.63 -6.98
CA GLY A 201 -16.90 -3.62 -6.95
C GLY A 201 -18.26 -3.00 -7.29
N SER A 202 -19.22 -3.83 -7.70
CA SER A 202 -20.60 -3.36 -7.95
C SER A 202 -21.32 -2.86 -6.69
N GLN A 203 -20.79 -3.19 -5.51
CA GLN A 203 -21.29 -2.85 -4.18
C GLN A 203 -20.35 -1.90 -3.40
N THR A 204 -19.38 -1.27 -4.07
CA THR A 204 -18.49 -0.27 -3.45
C THR A 204 -19.28 0.88 -2.82
N GLU A 205 -18.78 1.39 -1.69
CA GLU A 205 -19.43 2.44 -0.89
C GLU A 205 -19.24 3.84 -1.51
N ASN A 206 -18.12 4.07 -2.20
CA ASN A 206 -17.82 5.35 -2.84
C ASN A 206 -18.00 5.26 -4.35
N PRO A 207 -18.58 6.27 -5.02
CA PRO A 207 -18.57 6.32 -6.48
C PRO A 207 -17.18 6.52 -7.09
N HIS A 208 -16.21 7.06 -6.36
CA HIS A 208 -14.90 7.39 -6.92
C HIS A 208 -13.92 6.22 -6.71
N LEU A 209 -13.27 5.80 -7.79
CA LEU A 209 -12.27 4.72 -7.79
C LEU A 209 -10.92 5.20 -7.23
N VAL A 210 -10.43 6.31 -7.77
CA VAL A 210 -9.19 6.97 -7.35
C VAL A 210 -9.49 8.40 -6.89
N SER A 211 -8.94 8.80 -5.73
CA SER A 211 -9.12 10.13 -5.17
C SER A 211 -7.79 10.76 -4.80
N TYR A 212 -7.60 12.02 -5.20
CA TYR A 212 -6.35 12.76 -5.03
C TYR A 212 -6.61 14.15 -4.44
N GLY A 213 -6.04 14.40 -3.26
CA GLY A 213 -6.11 15.69 -2.57
C GLY A 213 -7.42 15.95 -1.82
N ALA A 214 -8.30 14.96 -1.61
CA ALA A 214 -9.62 15.17 -1.02
C ALA A 214 -9.60 15.87 0.36
N GLU A 215 -8.60 15.59 1.20
CA GLU A 215 -8.39 16.20 2.52
C GLU A 215 -7.49 17.46 2.48
N GLY A 216 -7.17 17.96 1.28
CA GLY A 216 -6.37 19.15 1.03
C GLY A 216 -4.88 18.88 0.90
N TYR A 217 -4.23 19.63 0.01
CA TYR A 217 -2.79 19.52 -0.27
C TYR A 217 -1.95 19.95 0.94
N LYS A 218 -0.99 19.11 1.31
CA LYS A 218 -0.06 19.36 2.44
C LYS A 218 1.40 19.44 2.00
N TRP A 219 1.71 18.97 0.80
CA TRP A 219 3.07 18.92 0.27
C TRP A 219 3.34 20.12 -0.65
N PRO A 220 4.60 20.60 -0.72
CA PRO A 220 4.98 21.71 -1.60
C PRO A 220 4.89 21.34 -3.09
N ARG A 221 4.97 20.05 -3.41
CA ARG A 221 4.75 19.52 -4.76
C ARG A 221 3.57 18.57 -4.73
N ASN A 222 2.63 18.78 -5.65
CA ASN A 222 1.45 17.92 -5.83
C ASN A 222 1.36 17.55 -7.30
N GLU A 223 1.77 16.32 -7.61
CA GLU A 223 1.91 15.83 -8.97
C GLU A 223 1.35 14.42 -9.05
N LEU A 224 0.38 14.20 -9.93
CA LEU A 224 -0.24 12.89 -10.15
C LEU A 224 0.09 12.40 -11.56
N TYR A 225 0.88 11.34 -11.65
CA TYR A 225 1.21 10.63 -12.88
C TYR A 225 0.46 9.30 -12.91
N MET A 226 -0.68 9.27 -13.60
CA MET A 226 -1.49 8.07 -13.83
C MET A 226 -1.24 7.54 -15.25
N VAL A 227 -0.35 6.56 -15.38
CA VAL A 227 0.12 6.11 -16.70
C VAL A 227 -0.05 4.61 -16.89
N ASN A 228 -0.58 4.20 -18.05
CA ASN A 228 -0.72 2.79 -18.44
C ASN A 228 -1.50 1.93 -17.42
N ASN A 229 -2.49 2.49 -16.72
CA ASN A 229 -3.34 1.71 -15.82
C ASN A 229 -4.58 1.19 -16.55
N THR A 230 -5.14 0.09 -16.04
CA THR A 230 -6.49 -0.38 -16.40
C THR A 230 -7.42 -0.05 -15.25
N LEU A 231 -8.41 0.81 -15.51
CA LEU A 231 -9.41 1.24 -14.54
C LEU A 231 -10.75 0.61 -14.87
N VAL A 232 -11.35 -0.07 -13.90
CA VAL A 232 -12.59 -0.84 -14.08
C VAL A 232 -13.66 -0.37 -13.10
N ASP A 233 -14.79 0.05 -13.64
CA ASP A 233 -15.97 0.43 -12.90
C ASP A 233 -17.12 -0.55 -13.15
N ASN A 234 -17.43 -1.35 -12.14
CA ASN A 234 -18.52 -2.32 -12.17
C ASN A 234 -19.81 -1.79 -11.53
N ARG A 235 -19.90 -0.49 -11.19
CA ARG A 235 -21.10 0.06 -10.55
C ARG A 235 -22.27 0.10 -11.55
N PRO A 236 -23.47 -0.39 -11.17
CA PRO A 236 -24.62 -0.43 -12.09
C PRO A 236 -25.07 0.93 -12.63
N ARG A 237 -24.80 2.02 -11.89
CA ARG A 237 -25.17 3.40 -12.24
C ARG A 237 -23.97 4.25 -12.68
N GLY A 238 -22.83 3.61 -12.93
CA GLY A 238 -21.56 4.29 -13.16
C GLY A 238 -20.93 4.85 -11.89
N GLY A 239 -19.62 5.00 -11.95
CA GLY A 239 -18.75 5.64 -10.97
C GLY A 239 -17.91 6.72 -11.62
N VAL A 240 -16.90 7.17 -10.89
CA VAL A 240 -15.96 8.19 -11.32
C VAL A 240 -14.56 7.60 -11.22
N PHE A 241 -13.87 7.48 -12.35
CA PHE A 241 -12.53 6.88 -12.37
C PHE A 241 -11.51 7.65 -11.52
N LEU A 242 -11.57 8.99 -11.56
CA LEU A 242 -10.64 9.84 -10.86
C LEU A 242 -11.32 11.10 -10.35
N ARG A 243 -11.08 11.44 -9.09
CA ARG A 243 -11.41 12.73 -8.50
C ARG A 243 -10.12 13.45 -8.09
N VAL A 244 -9.92 14.65 -8.60
CA VAL A 244 -8.83 15.55 -8.20
C VAL A 244 -9.44 16.79 -7.55
N LYS A 245 -8.95 17.17 -6.37
CA LYS A 245 -9.35 18.44 -5.75
C LYS A 245 -8.77 19.62 -6.53
N ALA A 246 -9.50 20.71 -6.68
CA ALA A 246 -8.93 21.93 -7.26
C ALA A 246 -7.79 22.50 -6.38
N GLY A 247 -6.72 23.00 -7.00
CA GLY A 247 -5.59 23.63 -6.33
C GLY A 247 -4.35 23.69 -7.22
N ASP A 248 -3.19 23.98 -6.61
CA ASP A 248 -1.89 23.91 -7.30
C ASP A 248 -1.45 22.45 -7.43
N VAL A 249 -1.87 21.82 -8.53
CA VAL A 249 -1.65 20.41 -8.83
C VAL A 249 -1.32 20.22 -10.30
N THR A 250 -0.34 19.37 -10.59
CA THR A 250 -0.09 18.85 -11.93
C THR A 250 -0.69 17.46 -12.06
N VAL A 251 -1.50 17.23 -13.08
CA VAL A 251 -2.06 15.90 -13.40
C VAL A 251 -1.60 15.49 -14.79
N LYS A 252 -1.08 14.27 -14.91
CA LYS A 252 -0.80 13.58 -16.17
C LYS A 252 -1.45 12.21 -16.15
N ALA A 253 -2.53 12.06 -16.90
CA ALA A 253 -3.27 10.82 -17.04
C ALA A 253 -3.16 10.35 -18.50
N ILE A 254 -2.25 9.41 -18.77
CA ILE A 254 -1.84 9.06 -20.13
C ILE A 254 -1.93 7.55 -20.36
N ASN A 255 -2.45 7.16 -21.53
CA ASN A 255 -2.52 5.77 -21.99
C ASN A 255 -3.25 4.83 -21.01
N ASN A 256 -4.25 5.32 -20.28
CA ASN A 256 -5.06 4.45 -19.41
C ASN A 256 -6.17 3.76 -20.20
N ILE A 257 -6.49 2.54 -19.82
CA ILE A 257 -7.65 1.79 -20.33
C ILE A 257 -8.80 1.96 -19.37
N LEU A 258 -9.96 2.37 -19.87
CA LEU A 258 -11.16 2.61 -19.06
C LEU A 258 -12.24 1.59 -19.41
N VAL A 259 -12.67 0.79 -18.43
CA VAL A 259 -13.77 -0.18 -18.56
C VAL A 259 -14.90 0.26 -17.65
N GLY A 260 -15.99 0.77 -18.22
CA GLY A 260 -17.12 1.32 -17.47
C GLY A 260 -17.60 2.64 -18.04
N GLN A 261 -18.46 3.34 -17.31
CA GLN A 261 -18.98 4.64 -17.72
C GLN A 261 -18.09 5.77 -17.19
N GLY A 262 -17.88 6.82 -17.99
CA GLY A 262 -17.13 8.01 -17.59
C GLY A 262 -15.79 8.17 -18.30
N SER A 263 -15.06 9.23 -17.93
CA SER A 263 -13.78 9.59 -18.52
C SER A 263 -12.89 10.27 -17.47
N LEU A 264 -11.57 10.22 -17.66
CA LEU A 264 -10.59 10.83 -16.74
C LEU A 264 -10.52 12.34 -16.91
N GLU A 265 -10.83 12.85 -18.09
CA GLU A 265 -10.83 14.27 -18.44
C GLU A 265 -11.81 15.09 -17.59
N SER A 266 -12.82 14.43 -17.00
CA SER A 266 -13.77 15.05 -16.06
C SER A 266 -13.16 15.43 -14.71
N SER A 267 -11.93 14.98 -14.40
CA SER A 267 -11.27 15.20 -13.12
C SER A 267 -10.72 16.62 -12.92
N GLY A 268 -10.76 17.49 -13.95
CA GLY A 268 -10.26 18.86 -13.91
C GLY A 268 -9.02 19.08 -14.75
N SER A 269 -8.36 20.23 -14.62
CA SER A 269 -7.19 20.61 -15.43
C SER A 269 -6.04 19.60 -15.33
N GLY A 270 -5.41 19.29 -16.46
CA GLY A 270 -4.31 18.34 -16.55
C GLY A 270 -3.99 17.92 -17.98
N GLU A 271 -2.95 17.10 -18.14
CA GLU A 271 -2.62 16.44 -19.39
C GLU A 271 -3.32 15.08 -19.45
N TYR A 272 -4.37 14.96 -20.28
CA TYR A 272 -5.08 13.71 -20.52
C TYR A 272 -4.87 13.30 -21.97
N ARG A 273 -4.27 12.12 -22.20
CA ARG A 273 -3.93 11.69 -23.57
C ARG A 273 -4.06 10.19 -23.73
N ASN A 274 -4.66 9.76 -24.83
CA ASN A 274 -4.82 8.34 -25.20
C ASN A 274 -5.52 7.49 -24.11
N ASN A 275 -6.35 8.11 -23.26
CA ASN A 275 -7.18 7.37 -22.32
C ASN A 275 -8.35 6.76 -23.11
N SER A 276 -8.27 5.46 -23.34
CA SER A 276 -9.16 4.79 -24.29
C SER A 276 -10.27 4.08 -23.54
N PRO A 277 -11.56 4.42 -23.78
CA PRO A 277 -12.63 3.54 -23.34
C PRO A 277 -12.48 2.19 -24.04
N TRP A 278 -12.62 1.11 -23.30
CA TRP A 278 -12.63 -0.22 -23.88
C TRP A 278 -13.98 -0.44 -24.60
N ILE A 279 -13.97 -0.28 -25.93
CA ILE A 279 -15.17 -0.36 -26.79
C ILE A 279 -15.72 -1.80 -26.94
N GLY A 280 -15.16 -2.78 -26.23
CA GLY A 280 -15.62 -4.18 -26.26
C GLY A 280 -16.99 -4.47 -25.63
N MET A 281 -17.76 -3.47 -25.20
CA MET A 281 -19.13 -3.64 -24.69
C MET A 281 -20.17 -3.04 -25.65
N ASN A 282 -20.34 -3.65 -26.82
CA ASN A 282 -21.59 -3.50 -27.56
C ASN A 282 -22.70 -4.28 -26.84
N SER A 283 -23.90 -3.71 -26.83
CA SER A 283 -25.11 -4.06 -26.06
C SER A 283 -25.71 -5.45 -26.29
N SER A 284 -25.01 -6.37 -26.97
CA SER A 284 -25.42 -7.75 -27.25
C SER A 284 -24.64 -8.80 -26.45
N SER A 285 -23.57 -8.44 -25.72
CA SER A 285 -22.81 -9.38 -24.88
C SER A 285 -23.06 -9.15 -23.38
N ARG A 286 -24.27 -9.46 -22.91
CA ARG A 286 -24.62 -9.54 -21.46
C ARG A 286 -23.97 -10.72 -20.71
N HIS A 287 -22.93 -11.33 -21.28
CA HIS A 287 -22.16 -12.41 -20.67
C HIS A 287 -20.67 -12.17 -20.87
N VAL A 288 -20.15 -11.18 -20.16
CA VAL A 288 -18.77 -11.27 -19.65
C VAL A 288 -18.89 -11.30 -18.12
N ARG A 289 -19.57 -12.32 -17.61
CA ARG A 289 -19.18 -12.86 -16.31
C ARG A 289 -17.89 -13.64 -16.59
N THR A 290 -16.87 -13.43 -15.76
CA THR A 290 -15.68 -14.27 -15.64
C THR A 290 -14.63 -14.28 -16.77
N SER A 291 -14.53 -13.29 -17.66
CA SER A 291 -13.23 -13.09 -18.34
C SER A 291 -12.29 -12.40 -17.36
N ASP A 292 -11.74 -13.25 -16.52
CA ASP A 292 -10.54 -13.02 -15.77
C ASP A 292 -9.52 -12.13 -16.52
N CYS A 293 -9.43 -10.86 -16.12
CA CYS A 293 -8.39 -9.95 -16.60
C CYS A 293 -7.02 -10.21 -15.93
N ARG A 294 -6.79 -11.40 -15.32
CA ARG A 294 -5.48 -11.83 -14.83
C ARG A 294 -4.50 -11.92 -16.01
N PRO A 295 -3.29 -11.35 -15.92
CA PRO A 295 -2.13 -11.95 -16.56
C PRO A 295 -1.99 -13.40 -16.06
N ALA A 296 -1.74 -14.36 -16.96
CA ALA A 296 -1.57 -15.76 -16.58
C ALA A 296 -0.52 -15.91 -15.45
N PRO A 297 -0.72 -16.82 -14.46
CA PRO A 297 0.21 -17.01 -13.34
C PRO A 297 1.67 -17.25 -13.76
N SER A 298 1.87 -17.79 -14.96
CA SER A 298 3.18 -18.05 -15.56
C SER A 298 4.02 -16.80 -15.84
N TYR A 299 3.44 -15.59 -15.81
CA TYR A 299 4.20 -14.33 -15.94
C TYR A 299 4.96 -13.94 -14.67
N TRP A 300 4.56 -14.43 -13.50
CA TRP A 300 5.25 -14.16 -12.22
C TRP A 300 6.42 -15.12 -11.95
N ALA A 301 6.52 -16.22 -12.70
CA ALA A 301 7.62 -17.18 -12.62
C ALA A 301 8.86 -16.76 -13.42
N GLY A 302 8.74 -15.72 -14.26
CA GLY A 302 9.88 -15.08 -14.90
C GLY A 302 10.61 -14.22 -13.87
N ARG A 303 11.86 -14.56 -13.57
CA ARG A 303 12.79 -13.76 -12.76
C ARG A 303 12.97 -12.38 -13.40
N LEU A 304 12.06 -11.44 -13.13
CA LEU A 304 12.26 -10.03 -13.35
C LEU A 304 13.28 -9.57 -12.31
N SER A 305 14.55 -9.83 -12.57
CA SER A 305 15.63 -9.03 -11.99
C SER A 305 15.55 -7.65 -12.65
N LEU A 306 14.64 -6.82 -12.15
CA LEU A 306 14.84 -5.39 -12.22
C LEU A 306 16.06 -5.11 -11.33
N GLU A 307 17.24 -5.09 -11.94
CA GLU A 307 18.39 -4.42 -11.34
C GLU A 307 18.05 -2.93 -11.30
N TRP A 308 17.50 -2.50 -10.17
CA TRP A 308 17.38 -1.08 -9.86
C TRP A 308 18.80 -0.53 -9.61
N PRO A 309 19.11 0.70 -10.07
CA PRO A 309 20.41 1.30 -9.84
C PRO A 309 20.70 1.29 -8.34
N LYS A 310 21.88 0.79 -7.95
CA LYS A 310 22.37 0.80 -6.57
C LYS A 310 22.07 2.18 -5.98
N ALA A 311 21.24 2.23 -4.94
CA ALA A 311 21.03 3.43 -4.19
C ALA A 311 22.41 4.01 -3.81
N SER A 312 22.72 5.20 -4.32
CA SER A 312 23.94 5.90 -3.96
C SER A 312 23.98 6.01 -2.44
N PRO A 313 25.02 5.53 -1.75
CA PRO A 313 25.13 5.75 -0.32
C PRO A 313 25.15 7.26 -0.08
N TRP A 314 24.17 7.73 0.67
CA TRP A 314 24.11 9.11 1.14
C TRP A 314 25.43 9.43 1.83
N ARG A 315 26.18 10.40 1.29
CA ARG A 315 27.40 10.94 1.91
C ARG A 315 27.01 12.24 2.61
N PRO A 316 27.24 12.38 3.93
CA PRO A 316 27.08 13.68 4.58
C PRO A 316 28.07 14.68 3.97
N PRO A 317 27.72 15.99 3.91
CA PRO A 317 28.65 17.02 3.49
C PRO A 317 29.87 17.04 4.42
N ALA A 318 31.06 17.04 3.82
CA ALA A 318 32.31 17.20 4.55
C ALA A 318 32.42 18.62 5.13
N ASN A 319 32.95 18.69 6.35
CA ASN A 319 33.35 19.87 7.12
C ASN A 319 32.30 20.54 8.01
N THR A 320 32.22 20.07 9.26
CA THR A 320 32.38 20.96 10.41
C THR A 320 33.24 20.27 11.46
N LEU A 321 34.48 20.73 11.61
CA LEU A 321 35.40 20.32 12.67
C LEU A 321 34.80 20.72 14.02
N ILE A 322 34.42 19.75 14.85
CA ILE A 322 34.29 19.97 16.29
C ILE A 322 35.71 19.85 16.86
N ARG A 323 36.30 20.99 17.23
CA ARG A 323 37.56 21.02 17.99
C ARG A 323 37.29 20.58 19.44
N ASP A 324 38.08 19.64 19.92
CA ASP A 324 38.21 19.26 21.33
C ASP A 324 38.81 20.44 22.13
N PRO A 325 38.18 20.93 23.22
CA PRO A 325 38.73 22.00 24.04
C PRO A 325 39.78 21.54 25.08
N ARG A 326 40.38 20.35 24.97
CA ARG A 326 41.41 19.87 25.92
C ARG A 326 42.83 19.73 25.37
N GLN A 327 43.25 20.63 24.47
CA GLN A 327 44.69 20.85 24.22
C GLN A 327 45.04 22.34 24.06
N ARG A 328 45.15 23.02 25.22
CA ARG A 328 46.18 24.00 25.64
C ARG A 328 45.60 24.90 26.72
#